data_AF-F9PLB9-F1
#
_entry.id   AF-F9PLB9-F1
#
_cell.length_a   1.000
_cell.length_b   1.000
_cell.length_c   1.000
_cell.angle_alpha   90.00
_cell.angle_beta   90.00
_cell.angle_gamma   90.00
#
_symmetry.space_group_name_H-M   'P 1'
#
loop_
_entity.id
_entity.type
_entity.pdbx_description
1 polymer ?
#
loop_
_entity_poly.entity_id
_entity_poly.type
_entity_poly.pdbx_seq_one_letter_code
_entity_poly.pdbx_strand_id
1 'polypeptide(L)'
;MHYHAGGRGDDSPALVGVVVPKKQVPLATRRNRVKRRVRALMAQRVGSLEPGARVVVRGLAGADGADSSTLGRDLDRLLSRCRERQAEGRRR
;
A
#
# COMPACT_ATOMS: atom_id res chain seq x y z
N MET A 1 5.45 4.20 -1.21
CA MET A 1 5.03 2.82 -0.91
C MET A 1 6.29 2.00 -0.73
N HIS A 2 6.29 1.08 0.23
CA HIS A 2 7.30 0.03 0.33
C HIS A 2 6.63 -1.31 0.09
N TYR A 3 7.29 -2.17 -0.66
CA TYR A 3 6.80 -3.50 -1.00
C TYR A 3 7.97 -4.46 -0.88
N HIS A 4 7.77 -5.54 -0.14
CA HIS A 4 8.66 -6.68 -0.07
C HIS A 4 7.88 -7.93 -0.39
N ALA A 5 8.37 -8.72 -1.34
CA ALA A 5 7.84 -10.05 -1.59
C ALA A 5 8.18 -10.98 -0.42
N GLY A 6 7.34 -11.98 -0.18
CA GLY A 6 7.67 -13.06 0.75
C GLY A 6 8.88 -13.87 0.30
N GLY A 7 9.49 -14.58 1.25
CA GLY A 7 10.55 -15.54 0.96
C GLY A 7 10.02 -16.73 0.14
N ARG A 8 10.91 -17.47 -0.54
CA ARG A 8 10.52 -18.73 -1.20
C ARG A 8 10.06 -19.72 -0.13
N GLY A 9 8.84 -20.24 -0.25
CA GLY A 9 8.22 -21.15 0.73
C GLY A 9 7.52 -20.46 1.90
N ASP A 10 7.35 -19.13 1.86
CA ASP A 10 6.53 -18.41 2.82
C ASP A 10 5.07 -18.39 2.35
N ASP A 11 4.23 -19.24 2.97
CA ASP A 11 2.78 -19.30 2.71
C ASP A 11 1.97 -18.38 3.62
N SER A 12 2.64 -17.49 4.38
CA SER A 12 1.95 -16.52 5.22
C SER A 12 1.05 -15.60 4.38
N PRO A 13 -0.09 -15.12 4.92
CA PRO A 13 -0.92 -14.18 4.20
C PRO A 13 -0.18 -12.86 3.95
N ALA A 14 -0.43 -12.23 2.81
CA ALA A 14 0.11 -10.90 2.51
C ALA A 14 -0.42 -9.86 3.52
N LEU A 15 0.49 -9.06 4.07
CA LEU A 15 0.19 -8.06 5.09
C LEU A 15 0.30 -6.64 4.52
N VAL A 16 -0.70 -5.81 4.84
CA VAL A 16 -0.74 -4.41 4.41
C VAL A 16 -0.78 -3.48 5.62
N GLY A 17 0.29 -2.71 5.79
CA GLY A 17 0.37 -1.60 6.74
C GLY A 17 0.03 -0.27 6.08
N VAL A 18 -0.78 0.58 6.76
CA VAL A 18 -1.07 1.95 6.28
C VAL A 18 -0.60 2.96 7.31
N VAL A 19 0.34 3.81 6.91
CA VAL A 19 0.93 4.87 7.74
C VAL A 19 0.53 6.23 7.19
N VAL A 20 -0.12 7.05 8.01
CA VAL A 20 -0.43 8.45 7.68
C VAL A 20 0.23 9.33 8.72
N PRO A 21 1.34 10.02 8.40
CA PRO A 21 2.06 10.83 9.37
C PRO A 21 1.24 12.04 9.85
N LYS A 22 1.32 12.37 11.15
CA LYS A 22 0.67 13.56 11.73
C LYS A 22 1.10 14.85 11.02
N LYS A 23 2.36 14.96 10.60
CA LYS A 23 2.91 16.11 9.87
C LYS A 23 2.21 16.35 8.52
N GLN A 24 1.71 15.31 7.88
CA GLN A 24 1.07 15.40 6.56
C GLN A 24 -0.44 15.65 6.69
N VAL A 25 -1.08 15.05 7.70
CA VAL A 25 -2.51 15.21 7.98
C VAL A 25 -2.69 15.42 9.49
N PRO A 26 -2.88 16.67 9.96
CA PRO A 26 -2.89 17.00 11.39
C PRO A 26 -4.04 16.38 12.17
N LEU A 27 -5.24 16.36 11.58
CA LEU A 27 -6.45 15.87 12.24
C LEU A 27 -6.54 14.33 12.23
N ALA A 28 -6.74 13.74 13.41
CA ALA A 28 -6.82 12.30 13.58
C ALA A 28 -8.00 11.68 12.81
N THR A 29 -9.14 12.35 12.76
CA THR A 29 -10.34 11.93 12.00
C THR A 29 -10.05 11.83 10.51
N ARG A 30 -9.33 12.81 9.94
CA ARG A 30 -8.90 12.81 8.54
C ARG A 30 -7.88 11.71 8.26
N ARG A 31 -6.88 11.51 9.14
CA ARG A 31 -5.97 10.36 9.05
C ARG A 31 -6.71 9.02 9.07
N ASN A 32 -7.69 8.87 9.95
CA ASN A 32 -8.47 7.65 10.06
C ASN A 32 -9.35 7.43 8.83
N ARG A 33 -9.91 8.50 8.23
CA ARG A 33 -10.62 8.43 6.96
C ARG A 33 -9.69 7.95 5.83
N VAL A 34 -8.50 8.52 5.70
CA VAL A 34 -7.50 8.08 4.70
C VAL A 34 -7.14 6.61 4.93
N LYS A 35 -6.80 6.21 6.16
CA LYS A 35 -6.48 4.81 6.49
C LYS A 35 -7.62 3.85 6.13
N ARG A 36 -8.86 4.19 6.46
CA ARG A 36 -10.04 3.35 6.13
C ARG A 36 -10.20 3.20 4.62
N ARG A 37 -10.10 4.29 3.85
CA ARG A 37 -10.26 4.25 2.39
C ARG A 37 -9.15 3.44 1.71
N VAL A 38 -7.90 3.65 2.13
CA VAL A 38 -6.76 2.89 1.61
C VAL A 38 -6.89 1.41 1.94
N ARG A 39 -7.32 1.05 3.16
CA ARG A 39 -7.57 -0.36 3.53
C ARG A 39 -8.67 -0.98 2.68
N ALA A 40 -9.78 -0.28 2.43
CA ALA A 40 -10.87 -0.78 1.60
C ALA A 40 -10.39 -1.05 0.15
N LEU A 41 -9.60 -0.14 -0.43
CA LEU A 41 -9.01 -0.33 -1.75
C LEU A 41 -8.01 -1.50 -1.77
N MET A 42 -7.21 -1.63 -0.73
CA MET A 42 -6.23 -2.71 -0.60
C MET A 42 -6.86 -4.07 -0.33
N ALA A 43 -8.01 -4.15 0.36
CA ALA A 43 -8.72 -5.40 0.59
C ALA A 43 -9.12 -6.10 -0.72
N GLN A 44 -9.41 -5.32 -1.77
CA GLN A 44 -9.71 -5.85 -3.11
C GLN A 44 -8.47 -6.33 -3.87
N ARG A 45 -7.27 -5.94 -3.43
CA ARG A 45 -5.99 -6.16 -4.14
C ARG A 45 -5.09 -7.16 -3.43
N VAL A 46 -5.23 -7.31 -2.12
CA VAL A 46 -4.35 -8.13 -1.27
C VAL A 46 -4.29 -9.58 -1.72
N GLY A 47 -5.39 -10.13 -2.25
CA GLY A 47 -5.42 -11.50 -2.79
C GLY A 47 -4.62 -11.71 -4.08
N SER A 48 -4.23 -10.63 -4.77
CA SER A 48 -3.35 -10.69 -5.95
C SER A 48 -1.87 -10.55 -5.62
N LEU A 49 -1.54 -10.33 -4.34
CA LEU A 49 -0.17 -10.22 -3.87
C LEU A 49 0.44 -11.60 -3.65
N GLU A 50 1.75 -11.64 -3.77
CA GLU A 50 2.55 -12.83 -3.52
C GLU A 50 2.39 -13.27 -2.05
N PRO A 51 2.33 -14.59 -1.77
CA PRO A 51 2.41 -15.10 -0.41
C PRO A 51 3.61 -14.53 0.35
N GLY A 52 3.41 -14.24 1.64
CA GLY A 52 4.39 -13.60 2.52
C GLY A 52 4.69 -12.12 2.21
N ALA A 53 4.04 -11.51 1.21
CA ALA A 53 4.33 -10.13 0.85
C ALA A 53 3.97 -9.14 1.98
N ARG A 54 4.85 -8.17 2.21
CA ARG A 54 4.67 -7.07 3.17
C ARG A 54 4.61 -5.75 2.42
N VAL A 55 3.47 -5.07 2.50
CA VAL A 55 3.24 -3.79 1.83
C VAL A 55 3.01 -2.69 2.86
N VAL A 56 3.76 -1.59 2.74
CA VAL A 56 3.57 -0.39 3.56
C VAL A 56 3.15 0.77 2.67
N VAL A 57 1.91 1.21 2.84
CA VAL A 57 1.35 2.38 2.16
C VAL A 57 1.51 3.60 3.05
N ARG A 58 2.24 4.60 2.56
CA ARG A 58 2.42 5.89 3.23
C ARG A 58 1.48 6.93 2.61
N GLY A 59 0.52 7.42 3.39
CA GLY A 59 -0.32 8.56 2.99
C GLY A 59 0.45 9.88 3.12
N LEU A 60 0.48 10.66 2.05
CA LEU A 60 1.04 12.02 2.01
C LEU A 60 -0.08 13.05 2.14
N ALA A 61 0.25 14.34 2.25
CA ALA A 61 -0.74 15.42 2.45
C ALA A 61 -1.87 15.39 1.41
N GLY A 62 -1.56 15.13 0.14
CA GLY A 62 -2.55 15.04 -0.94
C GLY A 62 -3.52 13.86 -0.86
N ALA A 63 -3.33 12.92 0.07
CA ALA A 63 -4.29 11.83 0.29
C ALA A 63 -5.54 12.28 1.05
N ASP A 64 -5.45 13.39 1.80
CA ASP A 64 -6.59 14.05 2.42
C ASP A 64 -7.32 14.89 1.35
N GLY A 65 -8.60 14.62 1.12
CA GLY A 65 -9.40 15.31 0.10
C GLY A 65 -9.43 14.63 -1.29
N ALA A 66 -8.46 13.77 -1.63
CA ALA A 66 -8.51 13.01 -2.87
C ALA A 66 -9.74 12.09 -2.94
N ASP A 67 -10.34 11.94 -4.13
CA ASP A 67 -11.41 10.98 -4.36
C ASP A 67 -10.90 9.52 -4.32
N SER A 68 -11.82 8.56 -4.23
CA SER A 68 -11.42 7.16 -4.02
C SER A 68 -10.86 6.55 -5.32
N SER A 69 -11.29 7.05 -6.47
CA SER A 69 -10.82 6.64 -7.80
C SER A 69 -9.39 7.07 -8.06
N THR A 70 -9.01 8.29 -7.71
CA THR A 70 -7.63 8.79 -7.83
C THR A 70 -6.72 8.07 -6.85
N LEU A 71 -7.15 7.90 -5.59
CA LEU A 71 -6.40 7.08 -4.63
C LEU A 71 -6.20 5.64 -5.11
N GLY A 72 -7.22 5.05 -5.74
CA GLY A 72 -7.14 3.72 -6.33
C GLY A 72 -6.13 3.63 -7.48
N ARG A 73 -6.21 4.57 -8.43
CA ARG A 73 -5.26 4.63 -9.57
C ARG A 73 -3.82 4.82 -9.12
N ASP A 74 -3.58 5.72 -8.17
CA ASP A 74 -2.26 5.95 -7.60
C ASP A 74 -1.73 4.70 -6.90
N LEU A 75 -2.62 4.00 -6.18
CA LEU A 75 -2.28 2.76 -5.50
C LEU A 75 -1.86 1.66 -6.48
N ASP A 76 -2.63 1.46 -7.54
CA ASP A 76 -2.35 0.48 -8.59
C ASP A 76 -1.03 0.76 -9.28
N ARG A 77 -0.82 2.02 -9.68
CA ARG A 77 0.42 2.46 -10.32
C ARG A 77 1.64 2.21 -9.43
N LEU A 78 1.53 2.54 -8.14
CA LEU A 78 2.63 2.34 -7.20
C LEU A 78 2.87 0.85 -6.91
N LEU A 79 1.82 0.04 -6.79
CA LEU A 79 1.91 -1.40 -6.58
C LEU A 79 2.69 -2.07 -7.72
N SER A 80 2.28 -1.83 -8.98
CA SER A 80 2.94 -2.42 -10.15
C SER A 80 4.42 -2.04 -10.21
N ARG A 81 4.73 -0.75 -10.08
CA ARG A 81 6.11 -0.25 -10.09
C ARG A 81 6.97 -0.86 -8.98
N CYS A 82 6.40 -1.03 -7.79
CA CYS A 82 7.11 -1.60 -6.66
C CYS A 82 7.37 -3.12 -6.84
N ARG A 83 6.42 -3.85 -7.44
CA ARG A 83 6.59 -5.27 -7.78
C ARG A 83 7.66 -5.46 -8.85
N GLU A 84 7.64 -4.66 -9.91
CA GLU A 84 8.66 -4.64 -10.96
C GLU A 84 10.07 -4.45 -10.37
N ARG A 85 10.24 -3.44 -9.51
CA ARG A 85 11.54 -3.17 -8.86
C ARG A 85 12.02 -4.31 -7.96
N GLN A 86 11.12 -5.01 -7.25
CA GLN A 86 11.51 -6.18 -6.47
C GLN A 86 11.89 -7.36 -7.37
N ALA A 87 11.16 -7.56 -8.48
CA ALA A 87 11.49 -8.61 -9.45
C ALA A 87 12.88 -8.38 -10.09
N GLU A 88 13.21 -7.13 -10.40
CA GLU A 88 14.55 -6.73 -10.88
C GLU A 88 15.63 -6.96 -9.81
N GLY A 89 15.36 -6.56 -8.56
CA GLY A 89 16.29 -6.73 -7.45
C GLY A 89 16.56 -8.20 -7.11
N ARG A 90 15.61 -9.10 -7.36
CA ARG A 90 15.76 -10.55 -7.16
C ARG A 90 16.52 -11.25 -8.29
N ARG A 91 16.72 -10.60 -9.44
CA ARG A 91 17.49 -11.13 -10.59
C ARG A 91 18.99 -10.81 -10.51
N ARG A 92 19.41 -9.95 -9.58
CA ARG A 92 20.81 -9.63 -9.29
C ARG A 92 21.27 -10.38 -8.05
#